data_AF-A0A251R073-F1
#
_entry.id   AF-A0A251R073-F1
#
_cell.length_a   1.000
_cell.length_b   1.000
_cell.length_c   1.000
_cell.angle_alpha   90.00
_cell.angle_beta   90.00
_cell.angle_gamma   90.00
#
_symmetry.space_group_name_H-M   'P 1'
#
loop_
_entity.id
_entity.type
_entity.pdbx_description
1 polymer ?
#
loop_
_entity_poly.entity_id
_entity_poly.type
_entity_poly.pdbx_seq_one_letter_code
_entity_poly.pdbx_strand_id
1 'polypeptide(L)'
;MDSDEGARAVESSSSQALVLYEADSILEPYEGMEFESEDAAKIFYDEYARRVGFVMRVMSCRRSERDGRILARRLGCNKEGHCVSIRGKFGPVRKPRASTREGCKAMIHVKYDKSSKWVITKFIKDHNHPLVVSPREARQTMFPKLSNEDN
;
A
#
# COMPACT_ATOMS: atom_id res chain seq x y z
N MET A 1 -37.63 40.55 -44.85
CA MET A 1 -36.82 39.35 -45.11
C MET A 1 -35.41 39.89 -45.34
N ASP A 2 -34.59 40.11 -44.34
CA ASP A 2 -34.45 39.44 -43.05
C ASP A 2 -34.10 40.44 -41.92
N SER A 3 -34.60 40.15 -40.73
CA SER A 3 -34.31 40.84 -39.47
C SER A 3 -33.17 40.09 -38.78
N ASP A 4 -32.08 40.77 -38.39
CA ASP A 4 -31.08 40.20 -37.49
C ASP A 4 -31.25 40.82 -36.09
N GLU A 5 -31.90 40.04 -35.23
CA GLU A 5 -32.11 40.24 -33.79
C GLU A 5 -30.91 39.66 -33.05
N GLY A 6 -30.34 40.43 -32.12
CA GLY A 6 -29.10 40.09 -31.44
C GLY A 6 -29.21 39.03 -30.34
N ALA A 7 -28.08 38.68 -29.73
CA ALA A 7 -27.93 38.45 -28.30
C ALA A 7 -26.46 38.20 -27.96
N ARG A 8 -25.98 38.93 -26.93
CA ARG A 8 -24.75 38.63 -26.20
C ARG A 8 -25.19 37.84 -24.98
N ALA A 9 -24.60 36.67 -24.75
CA ALA A 9 -24.72 35.96 -23.48
C ALA A 9 -23.41 35.21 -23.19
N VAL A 10 -22.86 35.49 -22.01
CA VAL A 10 -21.68 34.89 -21.41
C VAL A 10 -22.15 34.08 -20.23
N GLU A 11 -22.10 32.74 -20.26
CA GLU A 11 -22.25 31.85 -19.08
C GLU A 11 -21.50 30.54 -19.41
N SER A 12 -20.33 30.27 -18.83
CA SER A 12 -20.04 29.62 -17.53
C SER A 12 -20.43 28.14 -17.40
N SER A 13 -19.41 27.34 -17.08
CA SER A 13 -19.42 26.05 -16.37
C SER A 13 -20.23 24.88 -16.98
N SER A 14 -19.53 23.83 -17.41
CA SER A 14 -19.28 22.69 -16.54
C SER A 14 -18.85 21.47 -17.37
N SER A 15 -17.82 20.80 -16.86
CA SER A 15 -17.59 19.35 -16.97
C SER A 15 -17.56 18.74 -18.37
N GLN A 16 -16.34 18.55 -18.88
CA GLN A 16 -15.79 17.25 -19.31
C GLN A 16 -14.54 17.50 -20.16
N ALA A 17 -13.40 17.66 -19.50
CA ALA A 17 -12.10 17.50 -20.17
C ALA A 17 -11.48 16.21 -19.65
N LEU A 18 -11.65 15.18 -20.46
CA LEU A 18 -11.14 13.83 -20.31
C LEU A 18 -9.64 13.85 -19.95
N VAL A 19 -9.30 13.50 -18.72
CA VAL A 19 -7.91 13.15 -18.36
C VAL A 19 -7.72 11.64 -18.45
N LEU A 20 -7.84 11.10 -19.67
CA LEU A 20 -7.37 9.75 -19.99
C LEU A 20 -5.88 9.81 -20.37
N TYR A 21 -5.04 10.11 -19.38
CA TYR A 21 -3.58 9.95 -19.49
C TYR A 21 -3.00 9.15 -18.32
N GLU A 22 -3.64 8.07 -17.85
CA GLU A 22 -2.93 7.14 -16.97
C GLU A 22 -1.99 6.23 -17.79
N ALA A 23 -1.00 6.84 -18.42
CA ALA A 23 0.20 6.14 -18.87
C ALA A 23 1.01 5.76 -17.62
N ASP A 24 0.77 4.55 -17.11
CA ASP A 24 1.74 3.58 -16.55
C ASP A 24 2.85 4.08 -15.60
N SER A 25 2.74 5.29 -15.07
CA SER A 25 3.75 5.88 -14.21
C SER A 25 3.55 5.34 -12.81
N ILE A 26 4.46 4.46 -12.40
CA ILE A 26 4.49 3.91 -11.04
C ILE A 26 4.78 5.08 -10.09
N LEU A 27 3.76 5.52 -9.33
CA LEU A 27 3.94 6.55 -8.32
C LEU A 27 4.83 6.01 -7.20
N GLU A 28 6.06 6.50 -7.14
CA GLU A 28 7.05 6.04 -6.18
C GLU A 28 6.80 6.66 -4.79
N PRO A 29 6.79 5.86 -3.71
CA PRO A 29 6.77 6.36 -2.35
C PRO A 29 7.97 7.28 -2.08
N TYR A 30 7.75 8.36 -1.33
CA TYR A 30 8.84 9.22 -0.88
C TYR A 30 8.66 9.61 0.59
N GLU A 31 9.76 9.95 1.25
CA GLU A 31 9.74 10.40 2.64
C GLU A 31 9.04 11.76 2.74
N GLY A 32 8.08 11.87 3.65
CA GLY A 32 7.21 13.05 3.79
C GLY A 32 5.85 12.93 3.10
N MET A 33 5.61 11.88 2.30
CA MET A 33 4.28 11.65 1.71
C MET A 33 3.24 11.41 2.83
N GLU A 34 2.11 12.11 2.75
CA GLU A 34 1.05 12.11 3.77
C GLU A 34 -0.20 11.36 3.30
N PHE A 35 -0.90 10.71 4.23
CA PHE A 35 -2.16 10.02 4.03
C PHE A 35 -3.14 10.34 5.15
N GLU A 36 -4.43 10.30 4.82
CA GLU A 36 -5.52 10.54 5.79
C GLU A 36 -5.74 9.34 6.72
N SER A 37 -5.38 8.13 6.30
CA SER A 37 -5.59 6.89 7.07
C SER A 37 -4.47 5.87 6.92
N GLU A 38 -4.38 4.91 7.87
CA GLU A 38 -3.46 3.77 7.77
C GLU A 38 -3.77 2.95 6.51
N ASP A 39 -5.06 2.72 6.24
CA ASP A 39 -5.49 1.91 5.10
C ASP A 39 -5.16 2.57 3.77
N ALA A 40 -5.27 3.91 3.67
CA ALA A 40 -4.84 4.64 2.48
C ALA A 40 -3.34 4.44 2.21
N ALA A 41 -2.49 4.57 3.24
CA ALA A 41 -1.06 4.32 3.11
C ALA A 41 -0.74 2.86 2.72
N LYS A 42 -1.52 1.91 3.25
CA LYS A 42 -1.39 0.49 2.94
C LYS A 42 -1.79 0.18 1.49
N ILE A 43 -2.92 0.70 1.03
CA ILE A 43 -3.42 0.51 -0.34
C ILE A 43 -2.43 1.11 -1.34
N PHE A 44 -1.95 2.32 -1.07
CA PHE A 44 -0.94 2.96 -1.90
C PHE A 44 0.33 2.09 -2.07
N TYR A 45 0.87 1.59 -0.96
CA TYR A 45 2.07 0.74 -1.03
C TYR A 45 1.77 -0.65 -1.61
N ASP A 46 0.54 -1.15 -1.45
CA ASP A 46 0.09 -2.40 -2.06
C ASP A 46 0.12 -2.29 -3.58
N GLU A 47 -0.44 -1.20 -4.10
CA GLU A 47 -0.44 -0.90 -5.52
C GLU A 47 0.97 -0.64 -6.06
N TYR A 48 1.79 0.12 -5.35
CA TYR A 48 3.19 0.33 -5.71
C TYR A 48 3.91 -1.00 -5.86
N ALA A 49 3.80 -1.88 -4.86
CA ALA A 49 4.43 -3.19 -4.89
C ALA A 49 3.95 -4.05 -6.05
N ARG A 50 2.64 -4.03 -6.33
CA ARG A 50 2.04 -4.74 -7.47
C ARG A 50 2.64 -4.27 -8.79
N ARG A 51 2.76 -2.96 -8.99
CA ARG A 51 3.33 -2.37 -10.21
C ARG A 51 4.84 -2.64 -10.32
N VAL A 52 5.57 -2.62 -9.22
CA VAL A 52 7.02 -2.89 -9.16
C VAL A 52 7.33 -4.40 -9.29
N GLY A 53 6.40 -5.29 -8.95
CA GLY A 53 6.56 -6.74 -9.10
C GLY A 53 7.00 -7.46 -7.82
N PHE A 54 6.56 -6.98 -6.65
CA PHE A 54 6.66 -7.71 -5.39
C PHE A 54 5.32 -7.72 -4.65
N VAL A 55 5.23 -8.57 -3.63
CA VAL A 55 4.07 -8.59 -2.73
C VAL A 55 4.50 -7.93 -1.42
N MET A 56 3.78 -6.89 -1.01
CA MET A 56 3.96 -6.28 0.29
C MET A 56 3.36 -7.15 1.40
N ARG A 57 3.86 -6.97 2.61
CA ARG A 57 3.27 -7.52 3.83
C ARG A 57 3.42 -6.52 4.96
N VAL A 58 2.50 -6.61 5.90
CA VAL A 58 2.59 -5.90 7.16
C VAL A 58 3.66 -6.57 8.02
N MET A 59 4.72 -5.84 8.37
CA MET A 59 5.85 -6.33 9.15
C MET A 59 5.65 -6.15 10.65
N SER A 60 5.22 -4.96 11.06
CA SER A 60 4.96 -4.65 12.45
C SER A 60 4.00 -3.47 12.56
N CYS A 61 3.23 -3.43 13.64
CA CYS A 61 2.51 -2.24 14.09
C CYS A 61 2.99 -1.87 15.48
N ARG A 62 3.24 -0.58 15.68
CA ARG A 62 3.38 0.01 17.01
C ARG A 62 2.04 0.58 17.42
N ARG A 63 1.56 0.23 18.62
CA ARG A 63 0.34 0.78 19.22
C ARG A 63 0.69 1.63 20.43
N SER A 64 -0.17 2.60 20.72
CA SER A 64 -0.17 3.34 21.98
C SER A 64 -0.52 2.38 23.12
N GLU A 65 0.24 2.42 24.20
CA GLU A 65 -0.05 1.61 25.40
C GLU A 65 -1.27 2.16 26.17
N ARG A 66 -1.59 3.45 26.00
CA ARG A 66 -2.72 4.09 26.70
C ARG A 66 -4.05 3.82 26.02
N ASP A 67 -4.09 3.99 24.70
CA ASP A 67 -5.35 4.03 23.94
C ASP A 67 -5.49 2.88 22.93
N GLY A 68 -4.47 2.03 22.79
CA GLY A 68 -4.44 0.94 21.80
C GLY A 68 -4.35 1.39 20.33
N ARG A 69 -4.42 2.70 20.05
CA ARG A 69 -4.35 3.29 18.70
C ARG A 69 -3.03 2.98 18.01
N ILE A 70 -3.05 2.75 16.71
CA ILE A 70 -1.85 2.46 15.93
C ILE A 70 -1.09 3.77 15.69
N LEU A 71 0.18 3.79 16.09
CA LEU A 71 1.06 4.96 15.99
C LEU A 71 2.05 4.84 14.83
N ALA A 72 2.38 3.62 14.42
CA ALA A 72 3.28 3.39 13.30
C ALA A 72 3.06 2.00 12.69
N ARG A 73 3.34 1.90 11.39
CA ARG A 73 3.27 0.67 10.60
C ARG A 73 4.50 0.51 9.75
N ARG A 74 5.09 -0.68 9.79
CA ARG A 74 6.16 -1.09 8.87
C ARG A 74 5.57 -2.02 7.82
N LEU A 75 5.72 -1.68 6.55
CA LEU A 75 5.27 -2.45 5.41
C LEU A 75 6.50 -2.85 4.58
N GLY A 76 6.66 -4.13 4.27
CA GLY A 76 7.90 -4.65 3.65
C GLY A 76 7.62 -5.69 2.58
N CYS A 77 8.65 -6.07 1.83
CA CYS A 77 8.55 -7.13 0.84
C CYS A 77 8.28 -8.51 1.48
N ASN A 78 7.52 -9.39 0.81
CA ASN A 78 7.26 -10.75 1.30
C ASN A 78 8.53 -11.60 1.45
N LYS A 79 9.60 -11.26 0.71
CA LYS A 79 10.90 -11.92 0.75
C LYS A 79 11.81 -11.39 1.86
N GLU A 80 11.31 -10.50 2.71
CA GLU A 80 12.06 -9.99 3.85
C GLU A 80 12.32 -11.09 4.90
N GLY A 81 13.51 -11.02 5.50
CA GLY A 81 14.02 -11.92 6.54
C GLY A 81 14.78 -13.13 5.98
N HIS A 82 15.38 -13.91 6.86
CA HIS A 82 15.90 -15.24 6.54
C HIS A 82 15.09 -16.26 7.33
N CYS A 83 14.77 -17.41 6.74
CA CYS A 83 14.30 -18.51 7.58
C CYS A 83 15.48 -19.00 8.42
N VAL A 84 15.43 -18.84 9.72
CA VAL A 84 16.18 -19.74 10.60
C VAL A 84 15.41 -21.04 10.58
N SER A 85 15.87 -22.00 9.78
CA SER A 85 15.41 -23.37 9.97
C SER A 85 15.78 -23.75 11.40
N ILE A 86 14.79 -23.90 12.30
CA ILE A 86 14.98 -24.60 13.56
C ILE A 86 15.17 -26.08 13.20
N ARG A 87 16.32 -26.38 12.60
CA ARG A 87 16.76 -27.74 12.29
C ARG A 87 17.09 -28.39 13.62
N GLY A 88 16.32 -29.42 14.00
CA GLY A 88 16.83 -30.49 14.84
C GLY A 88 16.44 -30.56 16.32
N LYS A 89 15.35 -29.93 16.80
CA LYS A 89 14.93 -30.15 18.21
C LYS A 89 13.65 -30.96 18.43
N PHE A 90 12.67 -30.98 17.51
CA PHE A 90 11.41 -31.70 17.75
C PHE A 90 10.76 -32.24 16.46
N GLY A 91 10.73 -33.58 16.32
CA GLY A 91 9.72 -34.31 15.54
C GLY A 91 9.99 -34.58 14.04
N PRO A 92 9.21 -35.50 13.44
CA PRO A 92 9.43 -36.01 12.09
C PRO A 92 9.24 -34.92 11.04
N VAL A 93 10.21 -34.88 10.12
CA VAL A 93 10.43 -33.85 9.11
C VAL A 93 9.26 -33.82 8.11
N ARG A 94 8.29 -32.94 8.32
CA ARG A 94 7.44 -32.46 7.21
C ARG A 94 8.39 -31.81 6.18
N LYS A 95 8.30 -32.21 4.90
CA LYS A 95 9.12 -31.69 3.80
C LYS A 95 9.34 -30.18 3.99
N PRO A 96 10.59 -29.69 4.14
CA PRO A 96 10.85 -28.27 4.31
C PRO A 96 10.27 -27.54 3.11
N ARG A 97 9.31 -26.63 3.33
CA ARG A 97 8.94 -25.68 2.28
C ARG A 97 10.21 -24.88 1.99
N ALA A 98 10.66 -24.88 0.74
CA ALA A 98 11.77 -24.05 0.31
C ALA A 98 11.46 -22.60 0.74
N SER A 99 12.34 -22.03 1.56
CA SER A 99 12.13 -20.67 2.04
C SER A 99 12.32 -19.69 0.89
N THR A 100 11.27 -18.93 0.60
CA THR A 100 11.27 -17.83 -0.37
C THR A 100 11.77 -16.51 0.24
N ARG A 101 12.27 -16.51 1.47
CA ARG A 101 12.79 -15.31 2.14
C ARG A 101 14.28 -15.15 1.85
N GLU A 102 14.60 -14.14 1.05
CA GLU A 102 15.93 -13.84 0.52
C GLU A 102 16.64 -12.71 1.31
N GLY A 103 16.09 -12.30 2.46
CA GLY A 103 16.66 -11.22 3.25
C GLY A 103 16.37 -9.82 2.69
N CYS A 104 15.32 -9.67 1.87
CA CYS A 104 14.97 -8.39 1.25
C CYS A 104 14.76 -7.29 2.30
N LYS A 105 15.31 -6.10 2.04
CA LYS A 105 15.21 -4.93 2.94
C LYS A 105 14.23 -3.87 2.46
N ALA A 106 13.62 -4.06 1.29
CA ALA A 106 12.64 -3.13 0.74
C ALA A 106 11.43 -2.97 1.68
N MET A 107 11.17 -1.73 2.09
CA MET A 107 10.13 -1.40 3.06
C MET A 107 9.79 0.09 3.07
N ILE A 108 8.57 0.41 3.52
CA ILE A 108 8.20 1.74 4.01
C ILE A 108 7.88 1.70 5.51
N HIS A 109 8.14 2.82 6.18
CA HIS A 109 7.74 3.05 7.56
C HIS A 109 6.82 4.25 7.63
N VAL A 110 5.55 4.01 7.96
CA VAL A 110 4.54 5.04 8.09
C VAL A 110 4.29 5.32 9.57
N LYS A 111 4.24 6.59 9.97
CA LYS A 111 3.95 7.00 11.35
C LYS A 111 2.76 7.95 11.37
N TYR A 112 1.97 7.85 12.43
CA TYR A 112 0.94 8.84 12.73
C TYR A 112 1.60 10.07 13.34
N ASP A 113 1.45 11.22 12.69
CA ASP A 113 2.01 12.49 13.10
C ASP A 113 1.03 13.30 13.97
N LYS A 114 1.55 14.31 14.68
CA LYS A 114 0.77 15.25 15.50
C LYS A 114 -0.25 16.04 14.67
N SER A 115 -0.02 16.16 13.37
CA SER A 115 -0.93 16.78 12.40
C SER A 115 -2.15 15.91 12.08
N SER A 116 -2.36 14.81 12.80
CA SER A 116 -3.41 13.82 12.57
C SER A 116 -3.35 13.09 11.22
N LYS A 117 -2.17 13.06 10.60
CA LYS A 117 -1.91 12.42 9.31
C LYS A 117 -0.91 11.28 9.42
N TRP A 118 -0.95 10.36 8.47
CA TRP A 118 -0.01 9.26 8.33
C TRP A 118 1.10 9.64 7.36
N VAL A 119 2.34 9.66 7.81
CA VAL A 119 3.48 10.15 7.01
C VAL A 119 4.49 9.03 6.78
N ILE A 120 4.99 8.88 5.55
CA ILE A 120 6.13 8.01 5.26
C ILE A 120 7.39 8.64 5.85
N THR A 121 7.97 7.98 6.83
CA THR A 121 9.19 8.44 7.52
C THR A 121 10.46 7.75 7.04
N LYS A 122 10.32 6.65 6.31
CA LYS A 122 11.45 5.93 5.73
C LYS A 122 10.99 5.13 4.53
N PHE A 123 11.76 5.19 3.45
CA PHE A 123 11.55 4.35 2.27
C PHE A 123 12.86 3.66 1.86
N ILE A 124 12.81 2.34 1.70
CA ILE A 124 13.90 1.54 1.12
C ILE A 124 13.33 0.87 -0.13
N LYS A 125 13.84 1.30 -1.29
CA LYS A 125 13.47 0.78 -2.60
C LYS A 125 14.20 -0.50 -2.99
N ASP A 126 15.44 -0.66 -2.53
CA ASP A 126 16.32 -1.71 -3.05
C ASP A 126 15.86 -3.12 -2.68
N HIS A 127 15.70 -3.95 -3.71
CA HIS A 127 15.47 -5.38 -3.60
C HIS A 127 16.76 -6.14 -3.90
N ASN A 128 17.00 -7.22 -3.15
CA ASN A 128 18.12 -8.13 -3.36
C ASN A 128 17.72 -9.39 -4.15
N HIS A 129 16.58 -9.35 -4.83
CA HIS A 129 15.98 -10.44 -5.58
C HIS A 129 15.32 -9.91 -6.85
N PRO A 130 15.16 -10.75 -7.89
CA PRO A 130 14.43 -10.33 -9.07
C PRO A 130 12.98 -9.97 -8.71
N LEU A 131 12.51 -8.88 -9.28
CA LEU A 131 11.12 -8.44 -9.23
C LEU A 131 10.39 -9.01 -10.44
N VAL A 132 9.23 -9.61 -10.21
CA VAL A 132 8.43 -10.22 -11.27
C VAL A 132 7.07 -9.54 -11.26
N VAL A 133 6.82 -8.72 -12.27
CA VAL A 133 5.50 -8.15 -12.51
C VAL A 133 4.64 -9.27 -13.08
N SER A 134 3.94 -9.99 -12.21
CA SER A 134 2.88 -10.91 -12.64
C SER A 134 1.53 -10.19 -12.53
N PRO A 135 0.66 -10.28 -13.55
CA PRO A 135 -0.73 -9.83 -13.44
C PRO A 135 -1.45 -10.75 -12.44
N ARG A 136 -1.27 -10.50 -11.15
CA ARG A 136 -1.96 -11.27 -10.11
C ARG A 136 -3.36 -10.71 -9.97
N GLU A 137 -4.35 -11.49 -10.37
CA GLU A 137 -5.76 -11.23 -10.07
C GLU A 137 -5.92 -10.96 -8.57
N ALA A 138 -6.62 -9.86 -8.25
CA ALA A 138 -6.69 -9.29 -6.91
C ALA A 138 -7.11 -10.36 -5.88
N ARG A 139 -6.17 -10.79 -5.03
CA ARG A 139 -6.54 -11.52 -3.82
C ARG A 139 -7.08 -10.50 -2.83
N GLN A 140 -8.37 -10.20 -2.94
CA GLN A 140 -9.12 -9.52 -1.90
C GLN A 140 -8.95 -10.34 -0.62
N THR A 141 -8.11 -9.85 0.29
CA THR A 141 -8.20 -10.27 1.69
C THR A 141 -9.43 -9.56 2.24
N MET A 142 -10.59 -10.21 2.09
CA MET A 142 -11.77 -9.86 2.87
C MET A 142 -11.37 -9.96 4.33
N PHE A 143 -11.14 -8.83 4.99
CA PHE A 143 -11.20 -8.75 6.43
C PHE A 143 -12.64 -9.16 6.81
N PRO A 144 -12.85 -10.19 7.64
CA PRO A 144 -14.17 -10.45 8.17
C PRO A 144 -14.59 -9.20 8.96
N LYS A 145 -15.70 -8.58 8.56
CA LYS A 145 -16.40 -7.62 9.41
C LYS A 145 -16.75 -8.35 10.70
N LEU A 146 -16.11 -7.98 11.80
CA LEU A 146 -16.68 -8.23 13.12
C LEU A 146 -17.59 -7.04 13.43
N SER A 147 -18.77 -7.06 12.82
CA SER A 147 -19.93 -6.35 13.34
C SER A 147 -20.79 -7.41 14.01
N ASN A 148 -20.73 -7.49 15.33
CA ASN A 148 -21.80 -8.08 16.13
C ASN A 148 -22.24 -6.99 17.10
N GLU A 149 -23.19 -6.18 16.64
CA GLU A 149 -24.21 -5.60 17.49
C GLU A 149 -25.30 -6.66 17.60
N ASP A 150 -25.52 -7.21 18.79
CA ASP A 150 -26.76 -7.89 19.16
C ASP A 150 -27.07 -7.50 20.61
N ASN A 151 -27.98 -6.53 20.71
CA ASN A 151 -29.03 -6.34 21.73
C ASN A 151 -28.73 -6.63 23.20
#